data_AF-A0A258WT86-F1
#
_entry.id   AF-A0A258WT86-F1
#
_cell.length_a   1.000
_cell.length_b   1.000
_cell.length_c   1.000
_cell.angle_alpha   90.00
_cell.angle_beta   90.00
_cell.angle_gamma   90.00
#
_symmetry.space_group_name_H-M   'P 1'
#
loop_
_entity.id
_entity.type
_entity.pdbx_description
1 polymer ?
#
loop_
_entity_poly.entity_id
_entity_poly.type
_entity_poly.pdbx_seq_one_letter_code
_entity_poly.pdbx_strand_id
1 'polypeptide(L)'
;MVSANAHGISKFNGCQMKLLEQIERINRLHELIKHRRTGTPSQLAQRLNLSTSMVYKLIDELKLREAPIVYSRQMGTYFYSRSFQMKISIDFKTLTEEEMQG
;
A
#
# COMPACT_ATOMS: atom_id res chain seq x y z
N MET A 1 5.92 -38.95 -30.08
CA MET A 1 5.54 -39.13 -28.66
C MET A 1 6.77 -38.77 -27.85
N VAL A 2 6.89 -37.73 -27.02
CA VAL A 2 5.96 -36.73 -26.47
C VAL A 2 6.80 -35.46 -26.24
N SER A 3 6.17 -34.30 -26.34
CA SER A 3 6.72 -32.95 -26.26
C SER A 3 7.46 -32.59 -24.96
N ALA A 4 8.38 -31.63 -25.13
CA ALA A 4 8.67 -30.40 -24.36
C ALA A 4 8.50 -30.40 -22.83
N ASN A 5 9.46 -29.74 -22.15
CA ASN A 5 9.08 -28.68 -21.21
C ASN A 5 10.18 -27.61 -21.11
N ALA A 6 9.85 -26.44 -21.68
CA ALA A 6 10.55 -25.19 -21.47
C ALA A 6 10.46 -24.82 -19.99
N HIS A 7 11.60 -24.59 -19.37
CA HIS A 7 11.67 -24.08 -18.00
C HIS A 7 10.98 -22.71 -17.95
N GLY A 8 9.85 -22.67 -17.25
CA GLY A 8 9.08 -21.47 -16.99
C GLY A 8 9.89 -20.49 -16.16
N ILE A 9 10.41 -19.46 -16.81
CA ILE A 9 10.64 -18.19 -16.15
C ILE A 9 9.25 -17.66 -15.81
N SER A 10 8.86 -17.82 -14.55
CA SER A 10 7.65 -17.25 -13.97
C SER A 10 7.59 -15.77 -14.35
N LYS A 11 6.70 -15.43 -15.29
CA LYS A 11 6.39 -14.04 -15.63
C LYS A 11 6.01 -13.33 -14.33
N PHE A 12 6.86 -12.40 -13.91
CA PHE A 12 6.54 -11.48 -12.83
C PHE A 12 5.40 -10.59 -13.34
N ASN A 13 4.17 -11.01 -13.11
CA ASN A 13 3.00 -10.18 -13.35
C ASN A 13 3.02 -9.09 -12.26
N GLY A 14 3.73 -8.00 -12.55
CA GLY A 14 3.58 -6.76 -11.80
C GLY A 14 2.12 -6.36 -11.82
N CYS A 15 1.52 -6.23 -10.65
CA CYS A 15 0.17 -5.67 -10.53
C CYS A 15 0.25 -4.21 -10.99
N GLN A 16 -0.17 -3.95 -12.22
CA GLN A 16 -0.30 -2.58 -12.73
C GLN A 16 -1.50 -1.95 -12.00
N MET A 17 -1.22 -1.29 -10.89
CA MET A 17 -2.23 -0.53 -10.13
C MET A 17 -2.26 0.92 -10.62
N LYS A 18 -3.45 1.48 -10.77
CA LYS A 18 -3.63 2.90 -11.11
C LYS A 18 -3.18 3.78 -9.94
N LEU A 19 -2.65 4.97 -10.26
CA LEU A 19 -2.12 5.91 -9.26
C LEU A 19 -3.16 6.27 -8.17
N LEU A 20 -4.40 6.54 -8.57
CA LEU A 20 -5.46 6.93 -7.65
C LEU A 20 -5.77 5.79 -6.64
N GLU A 21 -5.92 4.56 -7.12
CA GLU A 21 -6.16 3.39 -6.27
C GLU A 21 -5.00 3.16 -5.28
N GLN A 22 -3.76 3.45 -5.70
CA GLN A 22 -2.60 3.31 -4.82
C GLN A 22 -2.62 4.33 -3.68
N ILE A 23 -3.02 5.56 -3.96
CA ILE A 23 -3.15 6.61 -2.94
C ILE A 23 -4.23 6.22 -1.92
N GLU A 24 -5.38 5.74 -2.39
CA GLU A 24 -6.44 5.24 -1.52
C GLU A 24 -5.96 4.07 -0.64
N ARG A 25 -5.22 3.12 -1.22
CA ARG A 25 -4.63 1.99 -0.48
C ARG A 25 -3.62 2.45 0.57
N ILE A 26 -2.77 3.42 0.26
CA ILE A 26 -1.78 3.97 1.20
C ILE A 26 -2.48 4.66 2.38
N ASN A 27 -3.49 5.48 2.10
CA ASN A 27 -4.30 6.09 3.16
C ASN A 27 -5.04 5.03 3.99
N ARG A 28 -5.58 3.99 3.34
CA ARG A 28 -6.24 2.89 4.05
C ARG A 28 -5.26 2.13 4.95
N LEU A 29 -4.05 1.85 4.46
CA LEU A 29 -2.99 1.22 5.24
C LEU A 29 -2.65 2.06 6.48
N HIS A 30 -2.51 3.39 6.32
CA HIS A 30 -2.26 4.30 7.43
C HIS A 30 -3.29 4.14 8.54
N GLU A 31 -4.58 4.21 8.21
CA GLU A 31 -5.66 4.08 9.18
C GLU A 31 -5.67 2.71 9.87
N LEU A 32 -5.39 1.63 9.13
CA LEU A 32 -5.31 0.29 9.70
C LEU A 32 -4.15 0.15 10.69
N ILE A 33 -2.97 0.70 10.39
CA ILE A 33 -1.80 0.69 11.29
C ILE A 33 -2.08 1.55 12.52
N LYS A 34 -2.60 2.77 12.31
CA LYS A 34 -2.93 3.74 13.37
C LYS A 34 -3.88 3.13 14.41
N HIS A 35 -4.89 2.40 13.94
CA HIS A 35 -5.87 1.75 14.80
C HIS A 35 -5.50 0.31 15.21
N ARG A 36 -4.30 -0.19 14.84
CA ARG A 36 -3.84 -1.56 15.14
C ARG A 36 -4.82 -2.64 14.64
N ARG A 37 -5.42 -2.39 13.48
CA ARG A 37 -6.44 -3.23 12.82
C ARG A 37 -5.92 -3.83 11.52
N THR A 38 -4.61 -4.01 11.36
CA THR A 38 -4.08 -4.61 10.12
C THR A 38 -4.33 -6.11 10.02
N GLY A 39 -4.34 -6.82 11.15
CA GLY A 39 -4.27 -8.27 11.16
C GLY A 39 -2.89 -8.78 10.75
N THR A 40 -2.80 -10.08 10.43
CA THR A 40 -1.57 -10.67 9.89
C THR A 40 -1.25 -10.07 8.50
N PRO A 41 0.00 -10.18 8.00
CA PRO A 41 0.34 -9.69 6.67
C PRO A 41 -0.54 -10.25 5.54
N SER A 42 -1.03 -11.50 5.68
CA SER A 42 -1.97 -12.09 4.72
C SER A 42 -3.36 -11.45 4.80
N GLN A 43 -3.88 -11.20 6.01
CA GLN A 43 -5.15 -10.49 6.20
C GLN A 43 -5.07 -9.05 5.73
N LEU A 44 -3.95 -8.37 5.98
CA LEU A 44 -3.70 -7.02 5.49
C LEU A 44 -3.68 -6.99 3.96
N ALA A 45 -3.07 -7.99 3.32
CA ALA A 45 -3.05 -8.13 1.87
C ALA A 45 -4.46 -8.26 1.28
N GLN A 46 -5.31 -9.10 1.88
CA GLN A 46 -6.72 -9.22 1.50
C GLN A 46 -7.47 -7.89 1.68
N ARG A 47 -7.27 -7.20 2.80
CA ARG A 47 -7.93 -5.91 3.10
C ARG A 47 -7.54 -4.79 2.13
N LEU A 48 -6.32 -4.83 1.61
CA LEU A 48 -5.80 -3.85 0.65
C LEU A 48 -5.98 -4.30 -0.80
N ASN A 49 -6.55 -5.48 -1.04
CA ASN A 49 -6.61 -6.12 -2.36
C ASN A 49 -5.22 -6.15 -3.02
N LEU A 50 -4.25 -6.72 -2.30
CA LEU A 50 -2.85 -6.85 -2.67
C LEU A 50 -2.39 -8.31 -2.48
N SER A 51 -1.26 -8.66 -3.09
CA SER A 51 -0.51 -9.83 -2.65
C SER A 51 0.26 -9.53 -1.37
N THR A 52 0.58 -10.56 -0.58
CA THR A 52 1.38 -10.39 0.64
C THR A 52 2.76 -9.80 0.35
N SER A 53 3.39 -10.17 -0.77
CA SER A 53 4.65 -9.58 -1.20
C SER A 53 4.54 -8.08 -1.48
N MET A 54 3.40 -7.61 -2.04
CA MET A 54 3.18 -6.18 -2.24
C MET A 54 2.98 -5.42 -0.94
N VAL A 55 2.31 -6.03 0.04
CA VAL A 55 2.21 -5.46 1.40
C VAL A 55 3.59 -5.26 2.00
N TYR A 56 4.49 -6.25 1.92
CA TYR A 56 5.85 -6.09 2.44
C TYR A 56 6.60 -4.96 1.75
N LYS A 57 6.58 -4.90 0.42
CA LYS A 57 7.21 -3.79 -0.33
C LYS A 57 6.64 -2.43 0.08
N LEU A 58 5.33 -2.34 0.25
CA LEU A 58 4.67 -1.09 0.64
C LEU A 58 5.07 -0.66 2.06
N ILE A 59 5.15 -1.61 3.00
CA ILE A 59 5.59 -1.35 4.37
C ILE A 59 7.06 -0.89 4.39
N ASP A 60 7.93 -1.56 3.63
CA ASP A 60 9.35 -1.22 3.56
C ASP A 60 9.56 0.16 2.92
N GLU A 61 8.78 0.49 1.89
CA GLU A 61 8.79 1.81 1.25
C GLU A 61 8.38 2.94 2.21
N LEU A 62 7.39 2.69 3.08
CA LEU A 62 6.98 3.64 4.12
C LEU A 62 8.04 3.74 5.23
N LYS A 63 8.65 2.63 5.65
CA LYS A 63 9.75 2.64 6.62
C LYS A 63 10.97 3.40 6.10
N LEU A 64 11.27 3.30 4.81
CA LEU A 64 12.33 4.07 4.15
C LEU A 64 12.08 5.59 4.24
N ARG A 65 10.82 6.00 4.29
CA ARG A 65 10.37 7.38 4.56
C ARG A 65 10.16 7.66 6.05
N GLU A 66 10.89 6.94 6.90
CA GLU A 66 10.93 7.10 8.35
C GLU A 66 9.60 6.84 9.08
N ALA A 67 8.63 6.19 8.42
CA ALA A 67 7.41 5.77 9.09
C ALA A 67 7.76 4.70 10.15
N PRO A 68 7.41 4.91 11.43
CA PRO A 68 7.85 4.07 12.55
C PRO A 68 7.00 2.80 12.68
N ILE A 69 6.91 2.01 11.62
CA ILE A 69 6.01 0.85 11.52
C ILE A 69 6.70 -0.40 12.08
N VAL A 70 6.05 -1.06 13.04
CA VAL A 70 6.51 -2.31 13.66
C VAL A 70 5.40 -3.35 13.59
N TYR A 71 5.74 -4.62 13.36
CA TYR A 71 4.79 -5.73 13.46
C TYR A 71 4.91 -6.41 14.83
N SER A 72 3.80 -6.51 15.57
CA SER A 72 3.73 -7.34 16.77
C SER A 72 3.14 -8.70 16.42
N ARG A 73 3.93 -9.77 16.58
CA ARG A 73 3.44 -11.15 16.42
C ARG A 73 2.39 -11.51 17.48
N GLN A 74 2.58 -11.04 18.71
CA GLN A 74 1.66 -11.27 19.82
C GLN A 74 0.30 -10.60 19.58
N MET A 75 0.29 -9.36 19.08
CA MET A 75 -0.96 -8.65 18.78
C MET A 75 -1.53 -8.98 17.40
N GLY A 76 -0.76 -9.66 16.54
CA GLY A 76 -1.15 -9.96 15.17
C GLY A 76 -1.46 -8.70 14.35
N THR A 77 -0.68 -7.63 14.52
CA THR A 77 -0.91 -6.36 13.79
C THR A 77 0.36 -5.53 13.67
N TYR A 78 0.46 -4.78 12.58
CA TYR A 78 1.31 -3.60 12.48
C TYR A 78 0.77 -2.46 13.34
N PHE A 79 1.67 -1.65 13.87
CA PHE A 79 1.40 -0.45 14.66
C PHE A 79 2.54 0.56 14.50
N TYR A 80 2.29 1.83 14.85
CA TYR A 80 3.33 2.86 14.93
C TYR A 80 4.01 2.84 16.30
N SER A 81 5.34 2.77 16.34
CA SER A 81 6.12 2.77 17.60
C SER A 81 6.28 4.16 18.23
N ARG A 82 6.05 5.22 17.47
CA ARG A 82 5.95 6.61 17.91
C ARG A 82 4.79 7.29 17.19
N SER A 83 4.31 8.42 17.72
CA SER A 83 3.26 9.22 17.08
C SER A 83 3.63 9.52 15.62
N PHE A 84 2.73 9.18 14.71
CA PHE A 84 2.94 9.34 13.28
C PHE A 84 1.60 9.59 12.59
N GLN A 85 1.58 10.55 11.67
CA GLN A 85 0.42 10.89 10.86
C GLN A 85 0.88 11.02 9.41
N MET A 86 0.12 10.41 8.50
CA MET A 86 0.33 10.54 7.06
C MET A 86 -1.03 10.82 6.41
N LYS A 87 -1.05 11.71 5.41
CA LYS A 87 -2.21 11.96 4.58
C LYS A 87 -1.73 12.29 3.17
N ILE A 88 -2.26 11.58 2.18
CA ILE A 88 -2.04 11.89 0.77
C ILE A 88 -3.40 12.27 0.19
N SER A 89 -3.52 13.47 -0.36
CA SER A 89 -4.71 13.93 -1.08
C SER A 89 -4.32 14.43 -2.47
N ILE A 90 -5.20 14.19 -3.43
CA ILE A 90 -5.18 14.85 -4.74
C ILE A 90 -6.49 15.60 -4.84
N ASP A 91 -6.38 16.91 -5.02
CA ASP A 91 -7.52 17.81 -5.09
C ASP A 91 -7.63 18.34 -6.52
N PHE A 92 -8.80 18.15 -7.13
CA PHE A 92 -9.12 18.70 -8.45
C PHE A 92 -10.06 19.88 -8.26
N LYS A 93 -9.72 21.02 -8.85
CA LYS A 93 -10.61 22.16 -8.97
C LYS A 93 -10.70 22.61 -10.41
N THR A 94 -11.91 22.95 -10.85
CA THR A 94 -12.10 23.68 -12.11
C THR A 94 -11.81 25.15 -11.81
N LEU A 95 -10.93 25.76 -12.60
CA LEU A 95 -10.69 27.20 -12.52
C LEU A 95 -11.81 27.93 -13.25
N THR A 96 -12.40 28.94 -12.62
CA THR A 96 -13.31 29.85 -13.32
C THR A 96 -12.50 30.92 -14.06
N GLU A 97 -13.08 31.53 -15.09
CA GLU A 97 -12.41 32.60 -15.87
C GLU A 97 -11.94 33.77 -14.98
N GLU A 98 -12.67 34.03 -13.89
CA GLU A 98 -12.35 35.04 -12.87
C GLU A 98 -11.04 34.73 -12.10
N GLU A 99 -10.69 33.45 -11.92
CA GLU A 99 -9.44 33.02 -11.28
C GLU A 99 -8.25 32.99 -12.26
N MET A 100 -8.50 33.07 -13.57
CA MET A 100 -7.46 33.01 -14.61
C MET A 100 -6.88 34.39 -14.97
N GLN A 101 -7.52 35.47 -14.54
CA GLN A 101 -7.11 36.85 -14.84
C GLN A 101 -6.49 37.59 -13.64
N GLY A 102 -6.25 36.88 -12.52
CA GLY A 102 -5.64 37.41 -11.30
C GLY A 102 -4.12 37.27 -11.23
#